data_AF-A0A4E9FDK3-F1
#
_entry.id   AF-A0A4E9FDK3-F1
#
_cell.length_a   1.000
_cell.length_b   1.000
_cell.length_c   1.000
_cell.angle_alpha   90.00
_cell.angle_beta   90.00
_cell.angle_gamma   90.00
#
_symmetry.space_group_name_H-M   'P 1'
#
loop_
_entity.id
_entity.type
_entity.pdbx_description
1 polymer ?
#
loop_
_entity_poly.entity_id
_entity_poly.type
_entity_poly.pdbx_seq_one_letter_code
_entity_poly.pdbx_strand_id
1 'polypeptide(L)' 'MYENVPMETEEKSKRKRGRACDHVRQALKRCLRESDCVQKEHRQAMDCLRSHADSVPARCFQLLDTFAQYR' A
#
# COMPACT_ATOMS: atom_id res chain seq x y z
N MET A 1 -37.17 -6.28 -8.17
CA MET A 1 -36.21 -6.51 -9.27
C MET A 1 -36.27 -5.31 -10.21
N TYR A 2 -35.29 -4.40 -10.09
CA TYR A 2 -34.59 -3.77 -11.20
C TYR A 2 -33.37 -3.10 -10.56
N GLU A 3 -32.22 -3.76 -10.69
CA GLU A 3 -30.91 -3.23 -10.32
C GLU A 3 -30.65 -1.94 -11.08
N ASN A 4 -30.22 -0.87 -10.39
CA ASN A 4 -29.39 0.18 -10.97
C ASN A 4 -28.67 0.95 -9.86
N VAL A 5 -27.38 0.65 -9.67
CA VAL A 5 -26.39 1.47 -8.97
C VAL A 5 -25.13 1.44 -9.85
N PRO A 6 -24.30 2.50 -9.99
CA PRO A 6 -24.41 3.87 -9.48
C PRO A 6 -24.30 4.96 -10.56
N MET A 7 -24.97 6.08 -10.29
CA MET A 7 -24.70 7.38 -10.90
C MET A 7 -23.32 7.88 -10.45
N GLU A 8 -22.41 8.00 -11.41
CA GLU A 8 -21.05 8.50 -11.22
C GLU A 8 -21.10 9.98 -10.89
N THR A 9 -21.23 10.29 -9.60
CA THR A 9 -21.18 11.66 -9.10
C THR A 9 -19.72 12.10 -9.04
N GLU A 10 -19.40 12.93 -10.04
CA GLU A 10 -18.32 13.92 -10.17
C GLU A 10 -18.24 14.85 -8.94
N GLU A 11 -18.00 14.30 -7.76
CA GLU A 11 -17.60 15.04 -6.55
C GLU A 11 -16.52 14.25 -5.78
N LYS A 12 -15.61 13.65 -6.55
CA LYS A 12 -14.66 12.63 -6.09
C LYS A 12 -13.29 13.18 -5.70
N SER A 13 -13.08 14.50 -5.60
CA SER A 13 -11.70 15.03 -5.59
C SER A 13 -11.09 15.36 -4.21
N LYS A 14 -11.88 15.57 -3.13
CA LYS A 14 -11.28 15.95 -1.81
C LYS A 14 -11.47 14.98 -0.64
N ARG A 15 -12.38 14.00 -0.70
CA ARG A 15 -12.67 13.07 0.42
C ARG A 15 -12.21 11.62 0.22
N LYS A 16 -11.65 11.26 -0.94
CA LYS A 16 -11.23 9.86 -1.23
C LYS A 16 -9.74 9.58 -1.04
N ARG A 17 -8.95 10.56 -0.60
CA ARG A 17 -7.51 10.37 -0.35
C ARG A 17 -7.23 9.29 0.68
N GLY A 18 -8.01 9.23 1.78
CA GLY A 18 -7.87 8.16 2.78
C GLY A 18 -8.08 6.75 2.20
N ARG A 19 -9.14 6.57 1.39
CA ARG A 19 -9.50 5.26 0.80
C ARG A 19 -8.61 4.87 -0.38
N ALA A 20 -8.05 5.86 -1.08
CA ALA A 20 -7.08 5.62 -2.15
C ALA A 20 -5.75 5.11 -1.58
N CYS A 21 -5.34 5.48 -0.37
CA CYS A 21 -4.09 4.97 0.19
C CYS A 21 -4.23 3.57 0.81
N ASP A 22 -5.45 3.12 1.10
CA ASP A 22 -5.69 1.82 1.75
C ASP A 22 -5.25 0.64 0.90
N HIS A 23 -5.51 0.68 -0.42
CA HIS A 23 -5.07 -0.40 -1.31
C HIS A 23 -3.54 -0.45 -1.41
N VAL A 24 -2.88 0.71 -1.47
CA VAL A 24 -1.41 0.81 -1.46
C VAL A 24 -0.85 0.30 -0.13
N ARG A 25 -1.44 0.67 1.02
CA ARG A 25 -1.05 0.13 2.34
C ARG A 25 -1.17 -1.38 2.41
N GLN A 26 -2.28 -1.94 1.95
CA GLN A 26 -2.50 -3.38 1.98
C GLN A 26 -1.50 -4.11 1.07
N ALA A 27 -1.28 -3.59 -0.14
CA ALA A 27 -0.28 -4.11 -1.07
C ALA A 27 1.13 -4.05 -0.47
N LEU A 28 1.49 -2.92 0.15
CA LEU A 28 2.79 -2.72 0.80
C LEU A 28 2.99 -3.72 1.95
N LYS A 29 1.97 -3.89 2.79
CA LYS A 29 2.00 -4.83 3.91
C LYS A 29 2.13 -6.28 3.44
N ARG A 30 1.44 -6.67 2.36
CA ARG A 30 1.59 -8.01 1.76
C ARG A 30 2.98 -8.20 1.20
N CYS A 31 3.45 -7.25 0.40
CA CYS A 31 4.80 -7.27 -0.19
C CYS A 31 5.89 -7.50 0.86
N LEU A 32 5.80 -6.79 1.99
CA LEU A 32 6.76 -6.93 3.09
C LEU A 32 6.57 -8.23 3.86
N ARG A 33 5.33 -8.67 4.09
CA ARG A 33 5.07 -9.95 4.75
C ARG A 33 5.61 -11.13 3.93
N GLU A 34 5.63 -11.02 2.61
CA GLU A 34 6.19 -12.02 1.70
C GLU A 34 7.71 -11.88 1.52
N SER A 35 8.31 -10.77 1.98
CA SER A 35 9.74 -10.55 1.85
C SER A 35 10.54 -11.31 2.91
N ASP A 36 11.77 -11.65 2.56
CA ASP A 36 12.71 -12.34 3.43
C ASP A 36 13.01 -11.53 4.70
N CYS A 37 12.92 -10.20 4.65
CA CYS A 37 13.13 -9.38 5.84
C CYS A 37 12.10 -9.66 6.95
N VAL A 38 10.82 -9.82 6.59
CA VAL A 38 9.79 -10.13 7.60
C VAL A 38 9.73 -11.63 7.87
N GLN A 39 9.90 -12.47 6.84
CA GLN A 39 9.84 -13.93 6.97
C GLN A 39 11.04 -14.53 7.73
N LYS A 40 12.26 -14.08 7.42
CA LYS A 40 13.51 -14.64 7.98
C LYS A 40 14.00 -13.85 9.19
N GLU A 41 14.02 -12.52 9.12
CA GLU A 41 14.50 -11.70 10.24
C GLU A 41 13.42 -11.37 11.27
N HIS A 42 12.15 -11.71 11.01
CA HIS A 42 11.02 -11.42 11.92
C HIS A 42 10.93 -9.93 12.31
N ARG A 43 11.45 -9.04 11.46
CA ARG A 43 11.45 -7.60 11.67
C ARG A 43 10.10 -7.00 11.31
N GLN A 44 9.85 -5.80 11.84
CA GLN A 44 8.68 -5.04 11.41
C GLN A 44 8.83 -4.62 9.95
N ALA A 45 7.74 -4.74 9.20
CA ALA A 45 7.67 -4.35 7.79
C ALA A 45 8.20 -2.92 7.53
N MET A 46 7.90 -1.98 8.44
CA MET A 46 8.40 -0.61 8.33
C MET A 46 9.90 -0.49 8.62
N ASP A 47 10.45 -1.30 9.52
CA ASP A 47 11.90 -1.36 9.76
C ASP A 47 12.62 -1.92 8.53
N CYS A 48 12.09 -2.97 7.93
CA CYS A 48 12.62 -3.56 6.69
C CYS A 48 12.75 -2.52 5.56
N LEU A 49 11.75 -1.64 5.43
CA LEU A 49 11.80 -0.53 4.48
C LEU A 49 12.80 0.56 4.90
N ARG A 50 12.83 0.94 6.19
CA ARG A 50 13.71 2.01 6.68
C ARG A 50 15.19 1.63 6.63
N SER A 51 15.50 0.39 6.92
CA SER A 51 16.86 -0.15 6.86
C SER A 51 17.31 -0.44 5.43
N HIS A 52 16.43 -0.28 4.43
CA HIS A 52 16.70 -0.63 3.03
C HIS A 52 17.34 -2.02 2.91
N ALA A 53 16.79 -2.99 3.64
CA ALA A 53 17.40 -4.31 3.71
C ALA A 53 17.39 -4.95 2.30
N ASP A 54 18.52 -5.54 1.88
CA ASP A 54 18.65 -6.25 0.59
C ASP A 54 17.63 -7.40 0.45
N SER A 55 17.06 -7.85 1.56
CA SER A 55 16.00 -8.85 1.66
C SER A 55 14.59 -8.33 1.31
N VAL A 56 14.43 -7.02 1.05
CA VAL A 56 13.17 -6.42 0.60
C VAL A 56 13.24 -6.15 -0.91
N PRO A 57 12.30 -6.67 -1.71
CA PRO A 57 12.31 -6.43 -3.15
C PRO A 57 11.95 -4.98 -3.50
N ALA A 58 12.54 -4.47 -4.59
CA ALA A 58 12.32 -3.11 -5.11
C ALA A 58 10.84 -2.71 -5.27
N ARG A 59 9.96 -3.69 -5.57
CA ARG A 59 8.50 -3.45 -5.66
C ARG A 59 7.91 -2.92 -4.36
N CYS A 60 8.40 -3.36 -3.19
CA CYS A 60 7.88 -2.85 -1.92
C CYS A 60 8.28 -1.37 -1.72
N PHE A 61 9.46 -0.96 -2.17
CA PHE A 61 9.87 0.44 -2.12
C PHE A 61 9.06 1.32 -3.08
N GLN A 62 8.70 0.82 -4.27
CA GLN A 62 7.79 1.54 -5.18
C GLN A 62 6.41 1.77 -4.56
N LEU A 63 5.87 0.78 -3.85
CA LEU A 63 4.60 0.92 -3.12
C LEU A 63 4.73 1.93 -1.96
N LEU A 64 5.88 1.97 -1.28
CA LEU A 64 6.16 2.97 -0.25
C LEU A 64 6.23 4.38 -0.83
N ASP A 65 6.95 4.55 -1.94
CA ASP A 65 7.08 5.83 -2.64
C ASP A 65 5.71 6.33 -3.10
N THR A 66 4.95 5.45 -3.75
CA THR A 66 3.55 5.70 -4.14
C THR A 66 2.72 6.12 -2.92
N PHE A 67 2.84 5.41 -1.80
CA PHE A 67 2.14 5.76 -0.55
C PHE A 67 2.58 7.12 0.01
N ALA A 68 3.87 7.46 -0.10
CA ALA A 68 4.42 8.74 0.33
C ALA A 68 3.94 9.91 -0.54
N GLN A 69 3.75 9.68 -1.84
CA GLN A 69 3.22 10.68 -2.77
C GLN A 69 1.74 11.04 -2.49
N TYR A 70 0.96 10.13 -1.90
CA TYR A 70 -0.44 10.40 -1.54
C TYR A 70 -0.64 11.03 -0.14
N ARG A 71 0.45 11.45 0.52
CA ARG A 71 0.43 11.99 1.88
C ARG A 71 -0.14 13.41 1.96
#